data_AF-A0A430A6B9-F1
#
_entry.id   AF-A0A430A6B9-F1
#
_cell.length_a   1.000
_cell.length_b   1.000
_cell.length_c   1.000
_cell.angle_alpha   90.00
_cell.angle_beta   90.00
_cell.angle_gamma   90.00
#
_symmetry.space_group_name_H-M   'P 1'
#
loop_
_entity.id
_entity.type
_entity.pdbx_description
1 polymer ?
#
loop_
_entity_poly.entity_id
_entity_poly.type
_entity_poly.pdbx_seq_one_letter_code
_entity_poly.pdbx_strand_id
1 'polypeptide(L)'
;MKETSLAFSRELSIGVLNCDTLELTRLNHVNQNHWIFKQFQVPFDWYWQEDILIIASQEVVPRPNWHKKIGLKNQEIECHGKYLFFFQYDKINEQMLHVTSLNLQRFEQIKSQIQYS
;
A
#
# COMPACT_ATOMS: atom_id res chain seq x y z
N MET A 1 -3.20 1.62 22.90
CA MET A 1 -3.14 0.66 21.78
C MET A 1 -1.79 -0.01 21.82
N LYS A 2 -1.69 -1.34 21.63
CA LYS A 2 -0.39 -2.00 21.46
C LYS A 2 0.19 -1.53 20.12
N GLU A 3 1.45 -1.09 20.10
CA GLU A 3 2.16 -0.79 18.85
C GLU A 3 2.26 -2.10 18.04
N THR A 4 1.76 -2.07 16.81
CA THR A 4 1.91 -3.18 15.85
C THR A 4 3.14 -2.90 15.02
N SER A 5 4.06 -3.86 14.94
CA SER A 5 5.29 -3.76 14.16
C SER A 5 5.12 -4.43 12.79
N LEU A 6 5.67 -3.80 11.74
CA LEU A 6 5.77 -4.39 10.41
C LEU A 6 7.19 -4.92 10.18
N ALA A 7 7.30 -6.20 9.82
CA ALA A 7 8.55 -6.81 9.39
C ALA A 7 8.48 -7.12 7.89
N PHE A 8 9.27 -6.43 7.08
CA PHE A 8 9.26 -6.60 5.62
C PHE A 8 10.18 -7.75 5.18
N SER A 9 9.69 -8.61 4.28
CA SER A 9 10.51 -9.60 3.59
C SER A 9 11.64 -8.93 2.78
N ARG A 10 12.75 -9.66 2.57
CA ARG A 10 13.97 -9.13 1.93
C ARG A 10 13.77 -8.72 0.47
N GLU A 11 12.91 -9.43 -0.25
CA GLU A 11 12.54 -9.14 -1.64
C GLU A 11 11.03 -9.23 -1.79
N LEU A 12 10.44 -8.14 -2.29
CA LEU A 12 9.00 -7.98 -2.37
C LEU A 12 8.55 -7.76 -3.82
N SER A 13 7.35 -8.26 -4.11
CA SER A 13 6.51 -7.74 -5.18
C SER A 13 5.45 -6.82 -4.57
N ILE A 14 5.23 -5.64 -5.13
CA ILE A 14 4.43 -4.58 -4.50
C ILE A 14 3.52 -3.95 -5.54
N GLY A 15 2.24 -3.79 -5.21
CA GLY A 15 1.32 -2.98 -6.00
C GLY A 15 1.53 -1.50 -5.69
N VAL A 16 1.64 -0.65 -6.69
CA VAL A 16 1.85 0.79 -6.54
C VAL A 16 0.82 1.52 -7.38
N LEU A 17 -0.08 2.23 -6.71
CA LEU A 17 -1.06 3.10 -7.34
C LEU A 17 -0.56 4.53 -7.26
N ASN A 18 -0.39 5.16 -8.41
CA ASN A 18 -0.12 6.58 -8.50
C ASN A 18 -1.44 7.34 -8.37
N CYS A 19 -1.62 8.11 -7.30
CA CYS A 19 -2.87 8.82 -7.02
C CYS A 19 -3.11 10.01 -7.96
N ASP A 20 -2.09 10.47 -8.69
CA ASP A 20 -2.23 11.51 -9.69
C ASP A 20 -2.75 10.96 -11.01
N THR A 21 -2.10 9.91 -11.52
CA THR A 21 -2.45 9.30 -12.82
C THR A 21 -3.51 8.20 -12.72
N LEU A 22 -3.80 7.73 -11.51
CA LEU A 22 -4.67 6.58 -11.22
C LEU A 22 -4.19 5.27 -11.88
N GLU A 23 -2.89 5.18 -12.15
CA GLU A 23 -2.27 4.00 -12.72
C GLU A 23 -1.78 3.06 -11.62
N LEU A 24 -2.25 1.80 -11.66
CA LEU A 24 -1.77 0.72 -10.80
C LEU A 24 -0.71 -0.11 -11.51
N THR A 25 0.48 -0.18 -10.92
CA THR A 25 1.63 -0.96 -11.42
C THR A 25 2.08 -1.99 -10.40
N ARG A 26 2.72 -3.08 -10.83
CA ARG A 26 3.34 -4.07 -9.95
C ARG A 26 4.85 -4.00 -10.09
N LEU A 27 5.53 -3.61 -9.02
CA LEU A 27 6.99 -3.66 -8.93
C LEU A 27 7.40 -5.03 -8.40
N ASN A 28 8.47 -5.60 -8.95
CA ASN A 28 9.03 -6.89 -8.51
C ASN A 28 10.48 -6.70 -8.04
N HIS A 29 10.98 -7.65 -7.25
CA HIS A 29 12.35 -7.63 -6.70
C HIS A 29 12.68 -6.36 -5.90
N VAL A 30 11.69 -5.82 -5.20
CA VAL A 30 11.85 -4.65 -4.35
C VAL A 30 12.57 -5.06 -3.07
N ASN A 31 13.82 -4.62 -2.95
CA ASN A 31 14.65 -4.85 -1.76
C ASN A 31 14.69 -3.62 -0.84
N GLN A 32 15.31 -3.78 0.33
CA GLN A 32 15.41 -2.73 1.37
C GLN A 32 16.03 -1.39 0.91
N ASN A 33 16.81 -1.38 -0.18
CA ASN A 33 17.44 -0.16 -0.71
C ASN A 33 16.57 0.55 -1.75
N HIS A 34 15.42 -0.02 -2.10
CA HIS A 34 14.54 0.52 -3.12
C HIS A 34 13.92 1.85 -2.67
N TRP A 35 13.77 2.79 -3.60
CA TRP A 35 13.33 4.17 -3.32
C TRP A 35 11.95 4.25 -2.64
N ILE A 36 11.10 3.24 -2.82
CA ILE A 36 9.76 3.21 -2.23
C ILE A 36 9.80 3.29 -0.71
N PHE A 37 10.84 2.76 -0.07
CA PHE A 37 10.92 2.76 1.39
C PHE A 37 11.22 4.16 1.93
N LYS A 38 11.75 5.06 1.10
CA LYS A 38 11.91 6.49 1.44
C LYS A 38 10.57 7.23 1.49
N GLN A 39 9.50 6.62 0.96
CA GLN A 39 8.14 7.19 0.94
C GLN A 39 7.38 6.91 2.24
N PHE A 40 7.88 5.98 3.07
CA PHE A 40 7.37 5.69 4.40
C PHE A 40 8.21 6.47 5.42
N GLN A 41 7.73 7.64 5.87
CA GLN A 41 8.32 8.29 7.05
C GLN A 41 7.51 7.91 8.27
N VAL A 42 8.17 7.57 9.38
CA VAL A 42 7.51 7.20 10.63
C VAL A 42 7.17 8.48 11.39
N PRO A 43 5.97 8.62 11.97
CA PRO A 43 4.86 7.66 11.99
C PRO A 43 4.04 7.70 10.70
N PHE A 44 3.62 6.53 10.18
CA PHE A 44 2.71 6.44 9.03
C PHE A 44 1.48 5.59 9.31
N ASP A 45 0.37 5.97 8.67
CA ASP A 45 -0.88 5.22 8.73
C ASP A 45 -0.85 4.04 7.75
N TRP A 46 -1.45 2.95 8.18
CA TRP A 46 -1.72 1.79 7.33
C TRP A 46 -3.15 1.32 7.50
N TYR A 47 -3.61 0.63 6.47
CA TYR A 47 -4.91 0.00 6.43
C TYR A 47 -4.73 -1.46 6.03
N TRP A 48 -5.68 -2.31 6.38
CA TRP A 48 -5.67 -3.69 5.92
C TRP A 48 -7.06 -4.13 5.48
N GLN A 49 -7.09 -4.98 4.47
CA GLN A 49 -8.29 -5.60 3.96
C GLN A 49 -7.97 -7.04 3.57
N GLU A 50 -8.61 -8.01 4.23
CA GLU A 50 -8.24 -9.43 4.12
C GLU A 50 -6.76 -9.66 4.45
N ASP A 51 -5.98 -10.17 3.50
CA ASP A 51 -4.53 -10.39 3.56
C ASP A 51 -3.73 -9.26 2.89
N ILE A 52 -4.37 -8.14 2.53
CA ILE A 52 -3.72 -7.01 1.88
C ILE A 52 -3.43 -5.92 2.91
N LEU A 53 -2.17 -5.52 2.99
CA LEU A 53 -1.72 -4.34 3.73
C LEU A 53 -1.58 -3.19 2.75
N ILE A 54 -2.15 -2.04 3.11
CA ILE A 54 -2.17 -0.83 2.31
C ILE A 54 -1.47 0.27 3.10
N ILE A 55 -0.44 0.87 2.49
CA ILE A 55 0.30 1.98 3.09
C ILE A 55 0.19 3.17 2.17
N ALA A 56 -0.23 4.32 2.69
CA ALA A 56 -0.19 5.57 1.95
C ALA A 56 1.20 6.19 2.06
N SER A 57 1.76 6.67 0.95
CA SER A 57 2.91 7.58 1.01
C SER A 57 2.55 8.83 1.80
N GLN A 58 3.54 9.47 2.41
CA GLN A 58 3.35 10.69 3.19
C GLN A 58 3.70 11.98 2.45
N GLU A 59 4.30 11.87 1.28
CA GLU A 59 4.69 13.02 0.48
C GLU A 59 3.42 13.73 -0.04
N VAL A 60 3.03 14.81 0.65
CA VAL A 60 1.92 15.67 0.23
C VAL A 60 2.38 16.45 -1.00
N VAL A 61 1.74 16.18 -2.12
CA VAL A 61 2.04 16.85 -3.40
C VAL A 61 0.78 17.53 -3.88
N PRO A 62 0.82 18.83 -4.24
CA PRO A 62 -0.31 19.47 -4.89
C PRO A 62 -0.60 18.73 -6.19
N ARG A 63 -1.82 18.21 -6.32
CA ARG A 63 -2.26 17.46 -7.50
C ARG A 63 -3.74 17.73 -7.82
N PRO A 64 -4.17 17.58 -9.09
CA PRO A 64 -5.55 17.83 -9.51
C PRO A 64 -6.58 16.98 -8.75
N ASN A 65 -6.18 15.76 -8.38
CA ASN A 65 -7.03 14.73 -7.80
C ASN A 65 -6.90 14.62 -6.27
N TRP A 66 -6.50 15.67 -5.56
CA TRP A 66 -6.22 15.61 -4.12
C TRP A 66 -7.44 15.24 -3.25
N HIS A 67 -8.65 15.54 -3.73
CA HIS A 67 -9.92 15.22 -3.07
C HIS A 67 -10.49 13.86 -3.47
N LYS A 68 -9.88 13.17 -4.45
CA LYS A 68 -10.37 11.88 -4.92
C LYS A 68 -10.13 10.81 -3.87
N LYS A 69 -11.14 9.98 -3.69
CA LYS A 69 -11.06 8.81 -2.82
C LYS A 69 -10.89 7.57 -3.67
N ILE A 70 -10.13 6.62 -3.13
CA ILE A 70 -9.93 5.33 -3.77
C ILE A 70 -10.77 4.32 -3.02
N GLY A 71 -11.80 3.82 -3.70
CA GLY A 71 -12.61 2.73 -3.21
C GLY A 71 -11.91 1.41 -3.48
N LEU A 72 -11.68 0.61 -2.44
CA LEU A 72 -11.29 -0.79 -2.56
C LEU A 72 -12.33 -1.64 -1.84
N LYS A 73 -13.13 -2.40 -2.61
CA LYS A 73 -14.34 -3.08 -2.12
C LYS A 73 -15.25 -2.13 -1.31
N ASN A 74 -15.24 -2.26 0.01
CA ASN A 74 -16.11 -1.54 0.95
C ASN A 74 -15.34 -0.49 1.77
N GLN A 75 -14.08 -0.23 1.44
CA GLN A 75 -13.25 0.74 2.12
C GLN A 75 -12.94 1.91 1.20
N GLU A 76 -13.15 3.12 1.69
CA GLU A 76 -12.61 4.34 1.08
C GLU A 76 -11.27 4.67 1.72
N ILE A 77 -10.27 4.92 0.88
CA ILE A 77 -8.93 5.32 1.30
C ILE A 77 -8.68 6.73 0.80
N GLU A 78 -8.50 7.66 1.74
CA GLU A 78 -8.05 9.01 1.40
C GLU A 78 -6.58 8.97 0.99
N CYS A 79 -6.34 9.50 -0.21
CA CYS A 79 -4.99 9.60 -0.75
C CYS A 79 -4.42 10.94 -0.36
N HIS A 80 -3.71 11.01 0.76
CA HIS A 80 -3.00 12.24 1.15
C HIS A 80 -1.66 12.39 0.41
N GLY A 81 -0.89 11.30 0.29
CA GLY A 81 0.38 11.31 -0.44
C GLY A 81 0.29 10.83 -1.89
N LYS A 82 1.40 10.90 -2.63
CA LYS A 82 1.49 10.59 -4.07
C LYS A 82 1.09 9.17 -4.48
N TYR A 83 1.35 8.19 -3.62
CA TYR A 83 1.18 6.77 -3.89
C TYR A 83 0.38 6.06 -2.80
N LEU A 84 -0.35 5.01 -3.20
CA LEU A 84 -0.76 3.90 -2.33
C LEU A 84 0.05 2.66 -2.67
N PHE A 85 0.55 1.99 -1.64
CA PHE A 85 1.33 0.76 -1.75
C PHE A 85 0.55 -0.42 -1.21
N PHE A 86 0.52 -1.51 -1.97
CA PHE A 86 -0.21 -2.73 -1.66
C PHE A 86 0.76 -3.89 -1.48
N PHE A 87 0.67 -4.54 -0.33
CA PHE A 87 1.46 -5.70 0.04
C PHE A 87 0.52 -6.84 0.45
N GLN A 88 1.03 -8.07 0.45
CA GLN A 88 0.41 -9.11 1.27
C GLN A 88 1.04 -9.09 2.67
N TYR A 89 0.35 -9.65 3.64
CA TYR A 89 0.92 -9.86 4.96
C TYR A 89 0.40 -11.13 5.62
N ASP A 90 1.23 -11.69 6.49
CA ASP A 90 0.88 -12.76 7.40
C ASP A 90 0.90 -12.22 8.83
N LYS A 91 -0.12 -12.56 9.62
CA LYS A 91 -0.13 -12.22 11.05
C LYS A 91 0.71 -13.25 11.80
N ILE A 92 1.85 -12.83 12.35
CA ILE A 92 2.72 -13.69 13.14
C ILE A 92 2.18 -13.80 14.58
N ASN A 93 1.76 -12.67 15.15
CA ASN A 93 1.10 -12.60 16.46
C ASN A 93 0.27 -11.30 16.55
N GLU A 94 -0.25 -10.97 17.74
CA GLU A 94 -1.07 -9.76 17.94
C GLU A 94 -0.33 -8.44 17.66
N GLN A 95 1.00 -8.43 17.72
CA GLN A 95 1.84 -7.24 17.68
C GLN A 95 2.75 -7.19 16.46
N MET A 96 2.74 -8.21 15.59
CA MET A 96 3.67 -8.29 14.47
C MET A 96 2.99 -8.81 13.20
N LEU A 97 3.09 -8.02 12.15
CA LEU A 97 2.72 -8.40 10.79
C LEU A 97 3.99 -8.62 9.97
N HIS A 98 4.08 -9.79 9.33
CA HIS A 98 5.11 -10.08 8.36
C HIS A 98 4.63 -9.68 6.98
N VAL A 99 5.23 -8.63 6.41
CA VAL A 99 4.87 -8.08 5.11
C VAL A 99 5.59 -8.86 4.02
N THR A 100 4.82 -9.44 3.11
CA THR A 100 5.26 -10.36 2.06
C THR A 100 4.87 -9.86 0.67
N SER A 101 5.36 -10.57 -0.35
CA SER A 101 5.13 -10.20 -1.75
C SER A 101 3.65 -10.28 -2.12
N LEU A 102 3.14 -9.21 -2.74
CA LEU A 102 1.85 -9.22 -3.42
C LEU A 102 1.93 -10.14 -4.63
N ASN A 103 1.26 -11.29 -4.54
CA ASN A 103 1.16 -12.24 -5.64
C ASN A 103 0.33 -11.66 -6.79
N LEU A 104 0.49 -12.27 -7.97
CA LEU A 104 -0.16 -11.77 -9.20
C LEU A 104 -1.69 -11.84 -9.11
N GLN A 105 -2.24 -12.90 -8.52
CA GLN A 105 -3.69 -13.07 -8.39
C GLN A 105 -4.31 -11.93 -7.56
N ARG A 106 -3.71 -11.61 -6.41
CA ARG A 106 -4.16 -10.51 -5.55
C ARG A 106 -3.98 -9.16 -6.22
N PHE A 107 -2.88 -8.96 -6.95
CA PHE A 107 -2.68 -7.74 -7.74
C PHE A 107 -3.80 -7.52 -8.77
N GLU A 108 -4.14 -8.54 -9.56
CA GLU A 108 -5.23 -8.43 -10.56
C GLU A 108 -6.60 -8.24 -9.90
N GLN A 109 -6.83 -8.86 -8.74
CA GLN A 109 -8.05 -8.61 -7.96
C GLN A 109 -8.15 -7.15 -7.52
N ILE A 110 -7.08 -6.58 -6.95
CA ILE A 110 -7.05 -5.15 -6.56
C ILE A 110 -7.34 -4.28 -7.77
N LYS A 111 -6.67 -4.54 -8.90
CA LYS A 111 -6.85 -3.80 -10.15
C LYS A 111 -8.29 -3.78 -10.63
N SER A 112 -9.00 -4.91 -10.53
CA SER A 112 -10.41 -5.02 -10.92
C SER A 112 -11.40 -4.36 -9.97
N GLN A 113 -10.98 -4.08 -8.73
CA GLN A 113 -11.85 -3.61 -7.65
C GLN A 113 -11.66 -2.14 -7.32
N ILE A 114 -10.57 -1.53 -7.75
CA ILE A 114 -10.33 -0.11 -7.54
C ILE A 114 -11.40 0.70 -8.28
N GLN A 115 -12.06 1.57 -7.51
CA GLN A 115 -13.02 2.55 -8.00
C GLN A 115 -12.54 3.95 -7.63
N TYR A 116 -12.84 4.91 -8.49
CA TYR A 116 -12.47 6.31 -8.31
C TYR A 116 -13.73 7.13 -8.12
N SER A 117 -13.81 7.85 -6.99
CA SER A 117 -14.89 8.79 -6.69
C SER A 117 -14.36 10.20 -6.43
#